data_AF-A0A811R9L9-F1
#
_entry.id   AF-A0A811R9L9-F1
#
_cell.length_a   1.000
_cell.length_b   1.000
_cell.length_c   1.000
_cell.angle_alpha   90.00
_cell.angle_beta   90.00
_cell.angle_gamma   90.00
#
_symmetry.space_group_name_H-M   'P 1'
#
loop_
_entity.id
_entity.type
_entity.pdbx_description
1 polymer ?
#
loop_
_entity_poly.entity_id
_entity_poly.type
_entity_poly.pdbx_seq_one_letter_code
_entity_poly.pdbx_strand_id
1 'polypeptide(L)'
;MAASSSWILLLLAATFTASASAATFTIKNNCGFTPPMTLAEFTIGGSQDFYDISVIDGFNIGMAFSCSTGVGLVCRDSSCPDAYHQPNDMKTHACGGNSNYQVTFCP
;
A
#
# COMPACT_ATOMS: atom_id res chain seq x y z
N MET A 1 43.38 -34.18 -24.88
CA MET A 1 43.26 -33.13 -23.85
C MET A 1 42.19 -32.14 -24.29
N ALA A 2 40.94 -32.31 -23.86
CA ALA A 2 39.87 -31.33 -24.11
C ALA A 2 38.73 -31.56 -23.10
N ALA A 3 38.95 -31.11 -21.86
CA ALA A 3 37.93 -31.09 -20.81
C ALA A 3 38.15 -29.83 -19.97
N SER A 4 37.80 -28.64 -20.49
CA SER A 4 38.03 -27.38 -19.77
C SER A 4 37.01 -26.28 -20.05
N SER A 5 36.19 -26.34 -21.11
CA SER A 5 35.26 -25.24 -21.44
C SER A 5 33.89 -25.28 -20.74
N SER A 6 33.56 -26.38 -20.03
CA SER A 6 32.20 -26.58 -19.49
C SER A 6 31.94 -25.92 -18.12
N TRP A 7 32.96 -25.35 -17.48
CA TRP A 7 32.83 -24.70 -16.16
C TRP A 7 32.62 -23.19 -16.27
N ILE A 8 33.08 -22.56 -17.35
CA ILE A 8 32.96 -21.11 -17.58
C ILE A 8 31.51 -20.74 -17.95
N LEU A 9 30.80 -21.61 -18.68
CA LEU A 9 29.39 -21.43 -19.01
C LEU A 9 28.46 -21.57 -17.80
N LEU A 10 28.82 -22.37 -16.79
CA LEU A 10 28.06 -22.46 -15.54
C LEU A 10 28.27 -21.25 -14.62
N LEU A 11 29.44 -20.60 -14.64
CA LEU A 11 29.67 -19.39 -13.84
C LEU A 11 28.96 -18.15 -14.39
N LEU A 12 28.74 -18.07 -15.71
CA LEU A 12 28.03 -16.93 -16.31
C LEU A 12 26.51 -16.94 -16.03
N ALA A 13 25.94 -18.12 -15.76
CA ALA A 13 24.52 -18.28 -15.47
C ALA A 13 24.14 -17.94 -14.01
N ALA A 14 25.11 -17.79 -13.11
CA ALA A 14 24.85 -17.57 -11.67
C ALA A 14 24.66 -16.10 -11.27
N THR A 15 24.67 -15.15 -12.24
CA THR A 15 24.55 -13.71 -11.95
C THR A 15 23.15 -13.13 -12.21
N PHE A 16 22.15 -13.96 -12.50
CA PHE A 16 20.75 -13.56 -12.39
C PHE A 16 20.40 -13.38 -10.91
N THR A 17 20.84 -12.27 -10.33
CA THR A 17 20.33 -11.79 -9.06
C THR A 17 18.86 -11.43 -9.29
N ALA A 18 17.96 -12.33 -8.89
CA ALA A 18 16.56 -11.98 -8.77
C ALA A 18 16.46 -10.88 -7.71
N SER A 19 16.26 -9.63 -8.14
CA SER A 19 15.99 -8.54 -7.22
C SER A 19 14.60 -8.77 -6.60
N ALA A 20 14.57 -9.18 -5.34
CA ALA A 20 13.33 -9.20 -4.55
C ALA A 20 13.12 -7.81 -3.96
N SER A 21 12.08 -7.08 -4.39
CA SER A 21 11.64 -5.85 -3.72
C SER A 21 10.58 -6.20 -2.68
N ALA A 22 10.71 -5.66 -1.46
CA ALA A 22 9.69 -5.77 -0.43
C ALA A 22 8.99 -4.41 -0.24
N ALA A 23 7.66 -4.41 -0.24
CA ALA A 23 6.85 -3.26 0.16
C ALA A 23 6.82 -3.17 1.69
N THR A 24 6.98 -1.95 2.23
CA THR A 24 6.87 -1.70 3.67
C THR A 24 5.50 -1.08 3.98
N PHE A 25 4.76 -1.67 4.92
CA PHE A 25 3.48 -1.15 5.40
C PHE A 25 3.62 -0.65 6.83
N THR A 26 3.52 0.68 7.02
CA THR A 26 3.65 1.30 8.35
C THR A 26 2.29 1.74 8.86
N ILE A 27 1.87 1.20 10.01
CA ILE A 27 0.63 1.59 10.70
C ILE A 27 0.98 2.25 12.02
N LYS A 28 0.56 3.50 12.20
CA LYS A 28 0.77 4.27 13.43
C LYS A 28 -0.57 4.71 14.00
N ASN A 29 -0.87 4.30 15.24
CA ASN A 29 -2.05 4.76 15.96
C ASN A 29 -1.68 5.78 17.03
N ASN A 30 -2.10 7.04 16.86
CA ASN A 30 -1.89 8.12 17.85
C ASN A 30 -3.13 8.39 18.72
N CYS A 31 -4.20 7.59 18.62
CA CYS A 31 -5.48 7.81 19.28
C CYS A 31 -5.72 6.86 20.47
N GLY A 32 -6.70 7.19 21.33
CA GLY A 32 -7.30 6.25 22.29
C GLY A 32 -8.41 5.40 21.65
N PHE A 33 -8.83 4.29 22.29
CA PHE A 33 -9.85 3.36 21.76
C PHE A 33 -11.15 4.08 21.35
N THR A 34 -11.65 3.84 20.12
CA THR A 34 -12.94 4.37 19.63
C THR A 34 -13.59 3.38 18.66
N PRO A 35 -14.70 2.72 19.00
CA PRO A 35 -15.69 2.23 18.02
C PRO A 35 -16.68 3.37 17.69
N PRO A 36 -17.16 3.63 16.45
CA PRO A 36 -17.33 2.78 15.24
C PRO A 36 -16.08 2.69 14.33
N MET A 37 -16.16 2.48 12.99
CA MET A 37 -15.00 2.08 12.18
C MET A 37 -14.78 2.92 10.90
N THR A 38 -13.73 3.75 10.88
CA THR A 38 -13.14 4.31 9.66
C THR A 38 -12.24 3.23 9.05
N LEU A 39 -12.50 2.85 7.80
CA LEU A 39 -11.80 1.77 7.11
C LEU A 39 -10.67 2.30 6.24
N ALA A 40 -9.50 1.66 6.31
CA ALA A 40 -8.48 1.72 5.28
C ALA A 40 -8.59 0.46 4.43
N GLU A 41 -8.89 0.61 3.14
CA GLU A 41 -9.04 -0.51 2.22
C GLU A 41 -7.86 -0.51 1.24
N PHE A 42 -7.33 -1.69 0.95
CA PHE A 42 -6.20 -1.84 0.03
C PHE A 42 -6.26 -3.16 -0.71
N THR A 43 -5.88 -3.12 -1.99
CA THR A 43 -5.68 -4.28 -2.84
C THR A 43 -4.24 -4.24 -3.34
N ILE A 44 -3.44 -5.23 -2.95
CA ILE A 44 -2.01 -5.30 -3.28
C ILE A 44 -1.76 -6.50 -4.20
N GLY A 45 -1.00 -6.29 -5.27
CA GLY A 45 -0.52 -7.35 -6.14
C GLY A 45 -0.41 -6.94 -7.61
N GLY A 46 0.58 -7.50 -8.30
CA GLY A 46 0.83 -7.21 -9.71
C GLY A 46 1.68 -5.95 -9.93
N SER A 47 1.36 -5.18 -10.96
CA SER A 47 2.07 -3.94 -11.33
C SER A 47 1.47 -2.68 -10.69
N GLN A 48 0.27 -2.78 -10.13
CA GLN A 48 -0.48 -1.66 -9.59
C GLN A 48 -1.29 -2.13 -8.39
N ASP A 49 -1.24 -1.33 -7.34
CA ASP A 49 -1.99 -1.51 -6.12
C ASP A 49 -3.09 -0.45 -6.03
N PHE A 50 -4.14 -0.71 -5.25
CA PHE A 50 -5.26 0.19 -5.05
C PHE A 50 -5.52 0.41 -3.57
N TYR A 51 -5.94 1.62 -3.21
CA TYR A 51 -6.22 1.98 -1.83
C TYR A 51 -7.24 3.11 -1.73
N ASP A 52 -8.01 3.09 -0.65
CA ASP A 52 -8.96 4.15 -0.31
C ASP A 52 -9.27 4.16 1.20
N ILE A 53 -9.99 5.21 1.60
CA ILE A 53 -10.59 5.33 2.93
C ILE A 53 -12.10 5.22 2.75
N SER A 54 -12.77 4.47 3.63
CA SER A 54 -14.23 4.35 3.63
C SER A 54 -14.80 4.74 4.99
N VAL A 55 -15.85 5.56 4.93
CA VAL A 55 -16.69 5.98 6.07
C VAL A 55 -18.13 5.53 5.89
N ILE A 56 -18.38 4.58 4.97
CA ILE A 56 -19.72 4.01 4.72
C ILE A 56 -20.30 3.41 6.02
N ASP A 57 -19.47 2.71 6.80
CA ASP A 57 -19.85 2.10 8.08
C ASP A 57 -19.74 3.06 9.28
N GLY A 58 -19.54 4.35 9.00
CA GLY A 58 -19.37 5.42 9.98
C GLY A 58 -17.93 5.92 10.13
N PHE A 59 -17.77 6.96 10.94
CA PHE A 59 -16.47 7.58 11.23
C PHE A 59 -16.22 7.59 12.74
N ASN A 60 -15.03 7.17 13.15
CA ASN A 60 -14.62 7.13 14.57
C ASN A 60 -13.32 7.89 14.85
N ILE A 61 -12.37 7.83 13.93
CA ILE A 61 -10.99 8.23 14.12
C ILE A 61 -10.48 8.81 12.81
N GLY A 62 -9.85 9.99 12.89
CA GLY A 62 -9.19 10.58 11.73
C GLY A 62 -8.03 9.70 11.24
N MET A 63 -7.87 9.60 9.93
CA MET A 63 -6.93 8.71 9.27
C MET A 63 -6.25 9.42 8.12
N ALA A 64 -4.94 9.27 8.01
CA ALA A 64 -4.19 9.57 6.81
C ALA A 64 -3.67 8.27 6.20
N PHE A 65 -3.81 8.11 4.88
CA PHE A 65 -3.33 6.96 4.14
C PHE A 65 -2.56 7.43 2.91
N SER A 66 -1.28 7.10 2.83
CA SER A 66 -0.43 7.46 1.70
C SER A 66 0.36 6.28 1.18
N CYS A 67 0.67 6.35 -0.11
CA CYS A 67 1.54 5.42 -0.79
C CYS A 67 2.72 6.15 -1.45
N SER A 68 3.91 5.54 -1.48
CA SER A 68 5.15 6.20 -1.93
C SER A 68 5.18 6.60 -3.41
N THR A 69 4.30 6.04 -4.24
CA THR A 69 4.17 6.41 -5.66
C THR A 69 2.76 6.89 -6.03
N GLY A 70 1.93 7.17 -5.02
CA GLY A 70 0.55 7.63 -5.17
C GLY A 70 0.29 8.95 -4.44
N VAL A 71 -0.98 9.28 -4.26
CA VAL A 71 -1.42 10.46 -3.51
C VAL A 71 -1.61 10.14 -2.02
N GLY A 72 -1.54 11.16 -1.15
CA GLY A 72 -1.93 11.01 0.25
C GLY A 72 -3.40 11.36 0.43
N LEU A 73 -4.14 10.53 1.16
CA LEU A 73 -5.53 10.75 1.57
C LEU A 73 -5.54 11.19 3.02
N VAL A 74 -6.35 12.19 3.38
CA VAL A 74 -6.44 12.66 4.76
C VAL A 74 -7.89 12.92 5.14
N CYS A 75 -8.40 12.11 6.06
CA CYS A 75 -9.74 12.25 6.61
C CYS A 75 -9.70 12.58 8.09
N ARG A 76 -10.24 13.74 8.46
CA ARG A 76 -10.31 14.22 9.86
C ARG A 76 -11.72 14.22 10.44
N ASP A 77 -12.73 14.02 9.59
CA ASP A 77 -14.14 14.02 9.97
C ASP A 77 -14.95 13.11 9.05
N SER A 78 -16.22 12.89 9.42
CA SER A 78 -17.15 12.03 8.70
C SER A 78 -17.59 12.57 7.34
N SER A 79 -17.28 13.82 7.00
CA SER A 79 -17.58 14.46 5.70
C SER A 79 -16.35 14.55 4.78
N CYS A 80 -15.30 13.77 5.09
CA CYS A 80 -14.04 13.77 4.34
C CYS A 80 -14.25 13.59 2.82
N PRO A 81 -13.78 14.52 1.98
CA PRO A 81 -13.95 14.42 0.52
C PRO A 81 -13.14 13.28 -0.11
N ASP A 82 -12.11 12.76 0.57
CA ASP A 82 -11.23 11.70 0.07
C ASP A 82 -11.74 10.29 0.43
N ALA A 83 -12.85 10.16 1.16
CA ALA A 83 -13.40 8.87 1.57
C ALA A 83 -14.69 8.50 0.83
N TYR A 84 -14.96 7.19 0.74
CA TYR A 84 -16.25 6.64 0.35
C TYR A 84 -17.31 6.97 1.41
N HIS A 85 -18.39 7.65 1.01
CA HIS A 85 -19.60 7.89 1.84
C HIS A 85 -20.72 6.92 1.49
N GLN A 86 -20.71 6.40 0.26
CA GLN A 86 -21.70 5.48 -0.28
C GLN A 86 -21.07 4.55 -1.32
N PRO A 87 -21.65 3.37 -1.59
CA PRO A 87 -21.07 2.37 -2.50
C PRO A 87 -20.80 2.84 -3.94
N ASN A 88 -21.46 3.92 -4.37
CA ASN A 88 -21.36 4.45 -5.72
C ASN A 88 -20.31 5.57 -5.88
N ASP A 89 -19.62 5.96 -4.80
CA ASP A 89 -18.54 6.93 -4.89
C ASP A 89 -17.35 6.35 -5.67
N MET A 90 -16.46 7.22 -6.16
CA MET A 90 -15.21 6.83 -6.81
C MET A 90 -14.06 7.50 -6.07
N LYS A 91 -13.54 6.83 -5.05
CA LYS A 91 -12.48 7.34 -4.17
C LYS A 91 -11.27 6.41 -4.10
N THR A 92 -11.27 5.33 -4.86
CA THR A 92 -10.10 4.47 -5.03
C THR A 92 -8.98 5.22 -5.74
N HIS A 93 -7.82 5.19 -5.10
CA HIS A 93 -6.56 5.70 -5.65
C HIS A 93 -5.66 4.54 -6.04
N ALA A 94 -4.85 4.77 -7.07
CA ALA A 94 -3.89 3.79 -7.54
C ALA A 94 -2.48 4.14 -7.05
N CYS A 95 -1.70 3.11 -6.76
CA CYS A 95 -0.27 3.21 -6.50
C CYS A 95 0.49 2.24 -7.40
N GLY A 96 1.75 2.52 -7.73
CA GLY A 96 2.61 1.55 -8.38
C GLY A 96 2.80 0.31 -7.49
N GLY A 97 2.86 -0.88 -8.09
CA GLY A 97 3.17 -2.11 -7.35
C GLY A 97 4.52 -2.03 -6.64
N ASN A 98 4.66 -2.75 -5.53
CA ASN A 98 5.86 -2.72 -4.66
C ASN A 98 6.13 -1.36 -4.00
N SER A 99 5.11 -0.51 -3.86
CA SER A 99 5.24 0.77 -3.16
C SER A 99 5.18 0.60 -1.64
N ASN A 100 5.72 1.59 -0.92
CA ASN A 100 5.61 1.66 0.53
C ASN A 100 4.34 2.40 0.94
N TYR A 101 3.73 1.97 2.03
CA TYR A 101 2.47 2.48 2.55
C TYR A 101 2.64 3.03 3.96
N GLN A 102 1.93 4.13 4.25
CA GLN A 102 1.85 4.70 5.57
C GLN A 102 0.38 5.00 5.91
N VAL A 103 -0.10 4.40 6.99
CA VAL A 103 -1.40 4.66 7.60
C VAL A 103 -1.17 5.29 8.97
N THR A 104 -1.70 6.48 9.18
CA THR A 104 -1.60 7.19 10.46
C THR A 104 -2.99 7.52 10.98
N PHE A 105 -3.35 6.96 12.13
CA PHE A 105 -4.53 7.35 12.88
C PHE A 105 -4.22 8.56 13.76
N CYS A 106 -5.15 9.50 13.84
CA CYS A 106 -4.97 10.84 14.39
C CYS A 106 -3.73 11.54 13.76
N PRO A 107 -3.80 11.89 12.45
CA PRO A 107 -2.74 12.56 11.72
C PRO A 107 -2.67 14.08 11.94
#